data_AF-D8LTM5-F1
#
_entry.id   AF-D8LTM5-F1
#
_cell.length_a   1.000
_cell.length_b   1.000
_cell.length_c   1.000
_cell.angle_alpha   90.00
_cell.angle_beta   90.00
_cell.angle_gamma   90.00
#
_symmetry.space_group_name_H-M   'P 1'
#
loop_
_entity.id
_entity.type
_entity.pdbx_description
1 polymer ?
#
loop_
_entity_poly.entity_id
_entity_poly.type
_entity_poly.pdbx_seq_one_letter_code
_entity_poly.pdbx_strand_id
1 'polypeptide(L)'
;MLRGRHTRMTSFGAGIGGGGGEESNALLLRMDFEDADAEELRQWIRRYPFGTALPVQPFSLVETVTGVDVVFRKKPTLERGSQDGGLCFTIEDKVSGEEIDVLTGPTLIMRRISEGQEIRKMFAERIVVKAVVKSLAGDGAPPGTKVRTVLHEGLV
;
A
#
# COMPACT_ATOMS: atom_id res chain seq x y z
N MET A 1 19.59 54.43 -33.68
CA MET A 1 19.76 52.96 -33.58
C MET A 1 19.88 52.62 -32.11
N LEU A 2 18.84 52.04 -31.51
CA LEU A 2 18.73 51.75 -30.07
C LEU A 2 18.85 50.24 -29.85
N ARG A 3 19.72 49.81 -28.91
CA ARG A 3 19.57 48.55 -28.19
C ARG A 3 20.00 48.75 -26.73
N GLY A 4 19.00 48.94 -25.86
CA GLY A 4 19.12 48.64 -24.44
C GLY A 4 18.57 47.23 -24.20
N ARG A 5 19.28 46.42 -23.40
CA ARG A 5 18.73 45.21 -22.77
C ARG A 5 18.69 45.46 -21.27
N HIS A 6 17.48 45.61 -20.75
CA HIS A 6 17.19 45.54 -19.33
C HIS A 6 16.37 44.28 -19.06
N THR A 7 16.79 43.54 -18.04
CA THR A 7 16.11 42.40 -17.42
C THR A 7 14.82 42.86 -16.75
N ARG A 8 13.71 42.12 -16.93
CA ARG A 8 12.68 41.98 -15.89
C ARG A 8 11.87 40.69 -16.04
N MET A 9 11.56 40.16 -14.86
CA MET A 9 10.87 38.95 -14.47
C MET A 9 9.37 38.89 -14.83
N THR A 10 8.86 37.65 -14.78
CA THR A 10 7.51 37.20 -14.36
C THR A 10 6.29 37.59 -15.20
N SER A 11 5.66 36.60 -15.82
CA SER A 11 4.51 35.89 -15.22
C SER A 11 3.94 34.89 -16.24
N PHE A 12 4.02 33.59 -15.90
CA PHE A 12 3.23 32.56 -16.57
C PHE A 12 1.91 32.44 -15.81
N GLY A 13 0.86 32.98 -16.40
CA GLY A 13 -0.52 32.63 -16.07
C GLY A 13 -1.13 31.98 -17.30
N ALA A 14 -1.29 30.65 -17.27
CA ALA A 14 -2.25 29.93 -18.10
C ALA A 14 -2.38 28.51 -17.58
N GLY A 15 -3.62 28.09 -17.32
CA GLY A 15 -3.97 26.67 -17.25
C GLY A 15 -4.61 26.23 -15.93
N ILE A 16 -5.89 26.55 -15.77
CA ILE A 16 -6.81 25.65 -15.08
C ILE A 16 -6.73 24.31 -15.82
N GLY A 17 -6.19 23.28 -15.19
CA GLY A 17 -6.02 21.95 -15.76
C GLY A 17 -6.35 20.89 -14.72
N GLY A 18 -7.56 20.35 -14.85
CA GLY A 18 -8.06 19.06 -14.35
C GLY A 18 -7.36 18.42 -13.16
N GLY A 19 -8.04 18.46 -12.01
CA GLY A 19 -7.91 17.39 -11.02
C GLY A 19 -8.38 16.07 -11.64
N GLY A 20 -7.57 15.03 -11.49
CA GLY A 20 -7.90 13.68 -11.93
C GLY A 20 -6.72 13.00 -12.60
N GLY A 21 -5.89 12.32 -11.82
CA GLY A 21 -4.91 11.41 -12.38
C GLY A 21 -3.66 11.19 -11.53
N GLU A 22 -3.80 10.57 -10.36
CA GLU A 22 -2.71 9.77 -9.76
C GLU A 22 -3.19 8.88 -8.58
N GLU A 23 -4.34 8.19 -8.73
CA GLU A 23 -4.79 7.21 -7.72
C GLU A 23 -4.23 5.80 -7.95
N SER A 24 -3.19 5.65 -8.76
CA SER A 24 -2.66 4.35 -9.20
C SER A 24 -2.19 3.46 -8.04
N ASN A 25 -1.77 4.06 -6.91
CA ASN A 25 -1.30 3.36 -5.71
C ASN A 25 -1.82 4.02 -4.41
N ALA A 26 -3.15 4.19 -4.29
CA ALA A 26 -3.75 4.77 -3.10
C ALA A 26 -3.31 4.03 -1.83
N LEU A 27 -2.82 4.77 -0.83
CA LEU A 27 -2.55 4.24 0.50
C LEU A 27 -3.87 3.84 1.15
N LEU A 28 -3.92 2.63 1.69
CA LEU A 28 -5.11 2.07 2.33
C LEU A 28 -4.92 1.83 3.82
N LEU A 29 -3.70 1.46 4.21
CA LEU A 29 -3.32 1.22 5.60
C LEU A 29 -1.85 1.61 5.81
N ARG A 30 -1.58 2.26 6.92
CA ARG A 30 -0.24 2.39 7.50
C ARG A 30 -0.30 1.97 8.96
N MET A 31 0.55 1.04 9.37
CA MET A 31 0.74 0.62 10.76
C MET A 31 2.19 0.81 11.15
N ASP A 32 2.45 1.64 12.14
CA ASP A 32 3.79 1.76 12.72
C ASP A 32 3.87 0.88 13.97
N PHE A 33 5.00 0.19 14.14
CA PHE A 33 5.28 -0.66 15.31
C PHE A 33 6.30 0.03 16.23
N GLU A 34 6.18 -0.19 17.54
CA GLU A 34 7.16 0.29 18.53
C GLU A 34 8.35 -0.66 18.61
N ASP A 35 8.07 -1.95 18.75
CA ASP A 35 9.04 -3.02 18.93
C ASP A 35 8.56 -4.18 18.04
N ALA A 36 9.24 -4.40 16.92
CA ALA A 36 8.94 -5.49 16.01
C ALA A 36 10.16 -5.75 15.11
N ASP A 37 10.46 -7.02 14.87
CA ASP A 37 11.45 -7.40 13.88
C ASP A 37 10.85 -7.31 12.47
N ALA A 38 11.53 -6.57 11.58
CA ALA A 38 11.03 -6.34 10.23
C ALA A 38 10.99 -7.62 9.39
N GLU A 39 11.95 -8.54 9.59
CA GLU A 39 11.99 -9.79 8.85
C GLU A 39 10.91 -10.77 9.34
N GLU A 40 10.66 -10.82 10.65
CA GLU A 40 9.53 -11.58 11.20
C GLU A 40 8.20 -11.05 10.66
N LEU A 41 8.00 -9.73 10.59
CA LEU A 41 6.81 -9.13 9.98
C LEU A 41 6.67 -9.46 8.49
N ARG A 42 7.78 -9.45 7.73
CA ARG A 42 7.80 -9.86 6.31
C ARG A 42 7.41 -11.32 6.14
N GLN A 43 7.98 -12.21 6.96
CA GLN A 43 7.63 -13.62 6.94
C GLN A 43 6.18 -13.85 7.36
N TRP A 44 5.70 -13.11 8.35
CA TRP A 44 4.33 -13.17 8.82
C TRP A 44 3.34 -12.79 7.72
N ILE A 45 3.55 -11.64 7.05
CA ILE A 45 2.61 -11.19 6.01
C ILE A 45 2.60 -12.14 4.81
N ARG A 46 3.75 -12.73 4.44
CA ARG A 46 3.82 -13.76 3.38
C ARG A 46 3.02 -15.03 3.72
N ARG A 47 3.00 -15.42 5.00
CA ARG A 47 2.27 -16.59 5.50
C ARG A 47 0.82 -16.28 5.90
N TYR A 48 0.42 -15.02 5.91
CA TYR A 48 -0.89 -14.60 6.35
C TYR A 48 -1.98 -15.29 5.51
N PRO A 49 -3.02 -15.88 6.13
CA PRO A 49 -4.01 -16.69 5.42
C PRO A 49 -5.06 -15.81 4.72
N PHE A 50 -4.67 -15.05 3.70
CA PHE A 50 -5.53 -14.12 2.95
C PHE A 50 -6.82 -14.75 2.43
N GLY A 51 -6.83 -16.05 2.14
CA GLY A 51 -8.02 -16.79 1.70
C GLY A 51 -9.17 -16.79 2.71
N THR A 52 -8.87 -16.66 4.01
CA THR A 52 -9.90 -16.54 5.05
C THR A 52 -10.63 -15.20 5.01
N ALA A 53 -9.95 -14.15 4.56
CA ALA A 53 -10.49 -12.81 4.37
C ALA A 53 -11.16 -12.64 2.98
N LEU A 54 -10.81 -13.48 2.01
CA LEU A 54 -11.28 -13.41 0.63
C LEU A 54 -12.09 -14.67 0.24
N PRO A 55 -13.27 -14.90 0.84
CA PRO A 55 -13.99 -16.18 0.71
C PRO A 55 -14.48 -16.50 -0.72
N VAL A 56 -14.64 -15.50 -1.59
CA VAL A 56 -15.23 -15.67 -2.93
C VAL A 56 -14.45 -14.98 -4.05
N GLN A 57 -13.33 -14.33 -3.72
CA GLN A 57 -12.51 -13.59 -4.70
C GLN A 57 -11.27 -14.42 -5.05
N PRO A 58 -11.12 -14.90 -6.29
CA PRO A 58 -9.87 -15.55 -6.70
C PRO A 58 -8.73 -14.54 -6.66
N PHE A 59 -7.60 -14.95 -6.09
CA PHE A 59 -6.37 -14.15 -5.99
C PHE A 59 -5.13 -15.03 -6.16
N SER A 60 -3.99 -14.40 -6.36
CA SER A 60 -2.67 -15.01 -6.23
C SER A 60 -1.77 -14.17 -5.35
N LEU A 61 -0.85 -14.84 -4.65
CA LEU A 61 0.19 -14.19 -3.89
C LEU A 61 1.46 -14.13 -4.73
N VAL A 62 2.08 -12.96 -4.79
CA VAL A 62 3.39 -12.75 -5.39
C VAL A 62 4.28 -12.19 -4.30
N GLU A 63 5.23 -12.99 -3.83
CA GLU A 63 6.19 -12.53 -2.82
C GLU A 63 7.09 -11.45 -3.41
N THR A 64 7.32 -10.39 -2.63
CA THR A 64 8.26 -9.32 -2.97
C THR A 64 9.38 -9.30 -1.93
N VAL A 65 10.46 -8.58 -2.21
CA VAL A 65 11.60 -8.46 -1.28
C VAL A 65 11.15 -7.95 0.08
N THR A 66 10.22 -6.98 0.09
CA THR A 66 9.79 -6.26 1.29
C THR A 66 8.40 -6.68 1.79
N GLY A 67 7.71 -7.63 1.13
CA GLY A 67 6.40 -8.09 1.57
C GLY A 67 5.73 -9.04 0.58
N VAL A 68 4.48 -8.74 0.20
CA VAL A 68 3.66 -9.59 -0.67
C VAL A 68 2.59 -8.78 -1.41
N ASP A 69 2.38 -9.12 -2.68
CA ASP A 69 1.26 -8.64 -3.47
C ASP A 69 0.13 -9.69 -3.49
N VAL A 70 -1.07 -9.26 -3.13
CA VAL A 70 -2.31 -10.02 -3.24
C VAL A 70 -3.02 -9.56 -4.52
N VAL A 71 -2.74 -10.24 -5.61
CA VAL A 71 -3.25 -9.90 -6.94
C VAL A 71 -4.62 -10.52 -7.15
N PHE A 72 -5.65 -9.70 -7.35
CA PHE A 72 -7.00 -10.17 -7.65
C PHE A 72 -7.06 -10.64 -9.11
N ARG A 73 -7.70 -11.79 -9.32
CA ARG A 73 -7.87 -12.38 -10.65
C ARG A 73 -9.29 -12.15 -11.15
N LYS A 74 -9.44 -11.87 -12.45
CA LYS A 74 -10.75 -12.00 -13.10
C LYS A 74 -11.18 -13.45 -13.04
N LYS A 75 -12.50 -13.69 -12.97
CA LYS A 75 -13.04 -15.03 -13.22
C LYS A 75 -12.55 -15.47 -14.61
N PRO A 76 -12.11 -16.72 -14.79
CA PRO A 76 -11.71 -17.19 -16.10
C PRO A 76 -12.93 -17.10 -17.03
N THR A 77 -12.87 -16.17 -17.98
CA THR A 77 -13.77 -16.11 -19.14
C THR A 77 -13.06 -16.79 -20.32
N LEU A 78 -13.71 -16.85 -21.48
CA LEU A 78 -13.10 -17.39 -22.71
C LEU A 78 -11.82 -16.62 -23.12
N GLU A 79 -11.66 -15.39 -22.63
CA GLU A 79 -10.44 -14.62 -22.74
C GLU A 79 -9.60 -14.83 -21.46
N ARG A 80 -8.34 -15.24 -21.62
CA ARG A 80 -7.45 -15.61 -20.50
C ARG A 80 -7.49 -14.56 -19.38
N GLY A 81 -7.76 -15.03 -18.16
CA GLY A 81 -7.96 -14.19 -16.97
C GLY A 81 -6.80 -13.22 -16.75
N SER A 82 -7.07 -11.94 -16.97
CA SER A 82 -6.16 -10.84 -16.67
C SER A 82 -6.22 -10.47 -15.18
N GLN A 83 -5.20 -9.72 -14.74
CA GLN A 83 -5.17 -9.07 -13.45
C GLN A 83 -6.34 -8.08 -13.31
N ASP A 84 -6.94 -8.01 -12.12
CA ASP A 84 -8.11 -7.17 -11.80
C ASP A 84 -7.83 -6.30 -10.56
N GLY A 85 -6.65 -5.68 -10.54
CA GLY A 85 -6.11 -4.97 -9.39
C GLY A 85 -5.64 -5.91 -8.27
N GLY A 86 -5.56 -5.37 -7.06
CA GLY A 86 -5.05 -6.10 -5.90
C GLY A 86 -4.65 -5.22 -4.73
N LEU A 87 -3.87 -5.79 -3.83
CA LEU A 87 -3.29 -5.13 -2.66
C LEU A 87 -1.80 -5.41 -2.62
N CYS A 88 -0.99 -4.39 -2.37
CA CYS A 88 0.44 -4.52 -2.12
C CYS A 88 0.69 -4.30 -0.63
N PHE A 89 1.34 -5.25 0.03
CA PHE A 89 1.81 -5.14 1.40
C PHE A 89 3.32 -4.99 1.43
N THR A 90 3.81 -3.96 2.09
CA THR A 90 5.23 -3.64 2.22
C THR A 90 5.59 -3.41 3.68
N ILE A 91 6.65 -4.05 4.14
CA ILE A 91 7.30 -3.74 5.42
C ILE A 91 8.51 -2.85 5.13
N GLU A 92 8.37 -1.57 5.46
CA GLU A 92 9.43 -0.57 5.34
C GLU A 92 10.16 -0.44 6.68
N ASP A 93 11.49 -0.54 6.65
CA ASP A 93 12.34 -0.18 7.79
C ASP A 93 12.31 1.34 7.96
N LYS A 94 12.16 1.85 9.18
CA LYS A 94 12.28 3.30 9.41
C LYS A 94 13.75 3.72 9.36
N VAL A 95 14.17 4.19 8.19
CA VAL A 95 15.48 4.85 8.01
C VAL A 95 15.29 6.34 8.25
N SER A 96 15.62 6.80 9.45
CA SER A 96 15.66 8.23 9.80
C SER A 96 17.08 8.73 9.58
N GLY A 97 17.36 9.35 8.43
CA GLY A 97 18.57 10.16 8.22
C GLY A 97 19.87 9.49 8.67
N GLU A 98 20.38 8.54 7.88
CA GLU A 98 21.69 7.89 8.02
C GLU A 98 21.93 6.99 9.25
N GLU A 99 21.03 6.94 10.24
CA GLU A 99 21.08 5.99 11.35
C GLU A 99 19.77 5.21 11.42
N ILE A 100 19.84 3.88 11.58
CA ILE A 100 18.65 3.08 11.88
C ILE A 100 18.22 3.51 13.28
N ASP A 101 17.13 4.27 13.37
CA ASP A 101 16.59 4.71 14.64
C ASP A 101 15.99 3.49 15.35
N VAL A 102 16.81 2.84 16.17
CA VAL A 102 16.49 1.62 16.93
C VAL A 102 15.27 1.82 17.85
N LEU A 103 14.89 3.07 18.11
CA LEU A 103 13.71 3.41 18.93
C LEU A 103 12.40 3.42 18.15
N THR A 104 12.45 3.36 16.83
CA THR A 104 11.25 3.38 16.00
C THR A 104 11.18 2.13 15.14
N GLY A 105 10.35 1.17 15.56
CA GLY A 105 10.12 -0.07 14.83
C GLY A 105 9.64 0.11 13.38
N PRO A 106 9.59 -0.99 12.61
CA PRO A 106 9.22 -0.99 11.19
C PRO A 106 7.80 -0.47 10.95
N THR A 107 7.47 -0.22 9.69
CA THR A 107 6.14 0.23 9.25
C THR A 107 5.56 -0.76 8.24
N LEU A 108 4.35 -1.27 8.51
CA LEU A 108 3.55 -1.98 7.51
C LEU A 108 2.74 -0.96 6.72
N ILE A 109 2.90 -0.98 5.40
CA ILE A 109 2.13 -0.18 4.45
C ILE A 109 1.35 -1.11 3.54
N MET A 110 0.06 -0.78 3.35
CA MET A 110 -0.78 -1.44 2.37
C MET A 110 -1.27 -0.42 1.34
N ARG A 111 -1.02 -0.69 0.06
CA ARG A 111 -1.46 0.14 -1.07
C ARG A 111 -2.39 -0.66 -1.99
N ARG A 112 -3.27 0.03 -2.69
CA ARG A 112 -4.08 -0.57 -3.78
C ARG A 112 -3.19 -0.81 -5.00
N ILE A 113 -3.32 -1.96 -5.63
CA ILE A 113 -2.84 -2.19 -7.00
C ILE A 113 -4.02 -1.89 -7.93
N SER A 114 -3.94 -0.81 -8.71
CA SER A 114 -5.05 -0.39 -9.60
C SER A 114 -4.91 -0.93 -11.03
N GLU A 115 -3.79 -1.56 -11.36
CA GLU A 115 -3.51 -2.09 -12.70
C GLU A 115 -4.50 -3.20 -13.09
N GLY A 116 -5.06 -3.10 -14.29
CA GLY A 116 -6.05 -4.05 -14.83
C GLY A 116 -7.44 -3.96 -14.21
N GLN A 117 -7.63 -3.07 -13.23
CA GLN A 117 -8.87 -2.93 -12.48
C GLN A 117 -9.88 -2.04 -13.22
N GLU A 118 -10.98 -2.63 -13.70
CA GLU A 118 -12.10 -1.87 -14.27
C GLU A 118 -13.00 -1.25 -13.20
N ILE A 119 -13.14 -1.95 -12.06
CA ILE A 119 -14.00 -1.55 -10.95
C ILE A 119 -13.24 -1.74 -9.63
N ARG A 120 -13.25 -0.70 -8.78
CA ARG A 120 -12.65 -0.73 -7.45
C ARG A 120 -13.18 -1.91 -6.63
N LYS A 121 -12.29 -2.68 -6.00
CA LYS A 121 -12.64 -3.85 -5.18
C LYS A 121 -12.78 -3.47 -3.71
N MET A 122 -13.43 -2.34 -3.43
CA MET A 122 -13.46 -1.72 -2.10
C MET A 122 -13.92 -2.67 -0.98
N PHE A 123 -14.83 -3.60 -1.28
CA PHE A 123 -15.26 -4.61 -0.30
C PHE A 123 -14.14 -5.58 0.08
N ALA A 124 -13.45 -6.14 -0.92
CA ALA A 124 -12.32 -7.04 -0.70
C ALA A 124 -11.17 -6.32 0.00
N GLU A 125 -10.86 -5.09 -0.45
CA GLU A 125 -9.84 -4.22 0.16
C GLU A 125 -10.14 -3.99 1.65
N ARG A 126 -11.37 -3.57 1.98
CA ARG A 126 -11.78 -3.29 3.37
C ARG A 126 -11.74 -4.53 4.26
N ILE A 127 -12.16 -5.69 3.76
CA ILE A 127 -12.14 -6.92 4.57
C ILE A 127 -10.72 -7.35 4.86
N VAL A 128 -9.84 -7.34 3.85
CA VAL A 128 -8.44 -7.74 4.04
C VAL A 128 -7.75 -6.80 5.03
N VAL A 129 -7.93 -5.47 4.89
CA VAL A 129 -7.38 -4.49 5.85
C VAL A 129 -7.82 -4.80 7.26
N LYS A 130 -9.13 -4.92 7.48
CA LYS A 130 -9.69 -5.17 8.82
C LYS A 130 -9.18 -6.48 9.40
N ALA A 131 -9.05 -7.52 8.58
CA ALA A 131 -8.57 -8.82 9.02
C ALA A 131 -7.09 -8.75 9.44
N VAL A 132 -6.24 -8.10 8.63
CA VAL A 132 -4.81 -7.92 8.92
C VAL A 132 -4.61 -7.09 10.18
N VAL A 133 -5.29 -5.94 10.28
CA VAL A 133 -5.23 -5.06 11.47
C VAL A 133 -5.67 -5.82 12.72
N LYS A 134 -6.79 -6.56 12.65
CA LYS A 134 -7.27 -7.35 13.79
C LYS A 134 -6.28 -8.44 14.20
N SER A 135 -5.63 -9.09 13.22
CA SER A 135 -4.66 -10.14 13.50
C SER A 135 -3.40 -9.60 14.16
N LEU A 136 -2.90 -8.44 13.72
CA LEU A 136 -1.69 -7.79 14.25
C LEU A 136 -1.93 -7.06 15.58
N ALA A 137 -3.14 -6.59 15.83
CA ALA A 137 -3.51 -5.95 17.10
C ALA A 137 -3.95 -6.95 18.18
N GLY A 138 -4.14 -8.23 17.81
CA GLY A 138 -4.51 -9.31 18.72
C GLY A 138 -3.40 -10.35 18.85
N ASP A 139 -3.77 -11.59 19.17
CA ASP A 139 -2.83 -12.69 19.42
C ASP A 139 -2.18 -13.28 18.16
N GLY A 140 -2.48 -12.73 16.99
CA GLY A 140 -2.00 -13.23 15.71
C GLY A 140 -0.68 -12.59 15.27
N ALA A 141 -0.15 -11.61 15.98
CA ALA A 141 1.08 -10.90 15.62
C ALA A 141 2.34 -11.75 15.91
N PRO A 142 3.47 -11.47 15.22
CA PRO A 142 4.76 -12.03 15.62
C PRO A 142 5.10 -11.70 17.08
N PRO A 143 5.83 -12.57 17.79
CA PRO A 143 6.24 -12.32 19.18
C PRO A 143 6.93 -10.97 19.34
N GLY A 144 6.64 -10.26 20.43
CA GLY A 144 7.22 -8.94 20.70
C GLY A 144 6.61 -7.78 19.92
N THR A 145 5.77 -8.04 18.91
CA THR A 145 5.14 -6.99 18.09
C THR A 145 4.23 -6.10 18.92
N LYS A 146 4.54 -4.81 19.00
CA LYS A 146 3.68 -3.79 19.62
C LYS A 146 3.24 -2.73 18.61
N VAL A 147 1.94 -2.64 18.36
CA VAL A 147 1.37 -1.64 17.44
C VAL A 147 1.36 -0.27 18.11
N ARG A 148 1.96 0.74 17.45
CA ARG A 148 1.99 2.14 17.91
C ARG A 148 0.80 2.92 17.37
N THR A 149 0.66 2.92 16.05
CA THR A 149 -0.30 3.75 15.33
C THR A 149 -0.89 2.97 14.17
N VAL A 150 -2.16 3.24 13.90
CA VAL A 150 -2.88 2.67 12.75
C VAL A 150 -3.59 3.80 12.03
N LEU A 151 -3.26 4.01 10.77
CA LEU A 151 -3.85 5.00 9.89
C LEU A 151 -4.56 4.29 8.74
N HIS A 152 -5.82 4.64 8.51
CA HIS A 152 -6.62 4.15 7.40
C HIS A 152 -6.88 5.30 6.42
N GLU A 153 -6.61 5.07 5.14
CA GLU A 153 -6.87 6.04 4.08
C GLU A 153 -7.71 5.39 2.98
N GLY A 154 -8.59 6.14 2.31
CA GLY A 154 -9.33 5.64 1.14
C GLY A 154 -10.31 4.47 1.38
N LEU A 155 -10.67 4.16 2.63
CA LEU A 155 -11.64 3.11 3.01
C LEU A 155 -13.06 3.63 3.33
N VAL A 156 -13.31 4.93 3.07
CA VAL A 156 -14.56 5.66 3.34
C VAL A 156 -15.48 5.61 2.14
#